data_AF-A0AAW5EM65-F1
#
_entry.id   AF-A0AAW5EM65-F1
#
_cell.length_a   1.000
_cell.length_b   1.000
_cell.length_c   1.000
_cell.angle_alpha   90.00
_cell.angle_beta   90.00
_cell.angle_gamma   90.00
#
_symmetry.space_group_name_H-M   'P 1'
#
loop_
_entity.id
_entity.type
_entity.pdbx_description
1 polymer ?
#
loop_
_entity_poly.entity_id
_entity_poly.type
_entity_poly.pdbx_seq_one_letter_code
_entity_poly.pdbx_strand_id
1 'polypeptide(L)'
;LFICLILVVGRNLSLEGAINGVKFYLTPDFDKILSPKLLIDVLGQVFFALSLGFGVMITLSSHLSKNENMAKTAIYTGVLNTLIAVLAGFMIFPALFAAGLEPDKGPSLVFQTLPIAFSHIHFGTIIC
;
A
#
# COMPACT_ATOMS: atom_id res chain seq x y z
N LEU A 1 7.89 -3.88 11.85
CA LEU A 1 7.06 -3.70 10.64
C LEU A 1 7.78 -2.88 9.57
N PHE A 2 8.02 -1.58 9.78
CA PHE A 2 8.64 -0.71 8.76
C PHE A 2 9.99 -1.21 8.23
N ILE A 3 10.86 -1.71 9.11
CA ILE A 3 12.16 -2.28 8.71
C ILE A 3 11.97 -3.47 7.77
N CYS A 4 11.11 -4.42 8.14
CA CYS A 4 10.79 -5.58 7.29
C CYS A 4 10.24 -5.13 5.93
N LEU A 5 9.35 -4.13 5.93
CA LEU A 5 8.74 -3.58 4.73
C LEU A 5 9.80 -2.99 3.79
N ILE A 6 10.74 -2.20 4.32
CA ILE A 6 11.84 -1.62 3.55
C ILE A 6 12.78 -2.70 2.99
N LEU A 7 13.10 -3.73 3.78
CA LEU A 7 13.95 -4.84 3.32
C LEU A 7 13.33 -5.59 2.13
N VAL A 8 12.02 -5.87 2.21
CA VAL A 8 11.28 -6.55 1.14
C VAL A 8 11.24 -5.66 -0.12
N VAL A 9 10.94 -4.37 0.03
CA VAL A 9 10.94 -3.42 -1.08
C VAL A 9 12.32 -3.36 -1.74
N GLY A 10 13.40 -3.24 -0.97
CA GLY A 10 14.77 -3.23 -1.50
C GLY A 10 15.10 -4.51 -2.27
N ARG A 11 14.65 -5.67 -1.78
CA ARG A 11 14.84 -6.95 -2.48
C ARG A 11 14.05 -7.01 -3.78
N ASN A 12 12.78 -6.60 -3.77
CA ASN A 12 11.92 -6.65 -4.97
C ASN A 12 12.35 -5.66 -6.05
N LEU A 13 12.89 -4.50 -5.66
CA LEU A 13 13.48 -3.54 -6.60
C LEU A 13 14.78 -4.05 -7.26
N SER A 14 15.46 -5.00 -6.63
CA SER A 14 16.70 -5.60 -7.14
C SER A 14 16.44 -6.78 -8.09
N LEU A 15 15.18 -7.17 -8.32
CA LEU A 15 14.83 -8.24 -9.25
C LEU A 15 14.98 -7.79 -10.71
N GLU A 16 15.30 -8.74 -11.58
CA GLU A 16 15.33 -8.48 -13.02
C GLU A 16 13.91 -8.19 -13.53
N GLY A 17 13.73 -7.13 -14.31
CA GLY A 17 12.41 -6.68 -14.78
C GLY A 17 11.61 -5.80 -13.79
N ALA A 18 12.08 -5.65 -12.54
CA ALA A 18 11.45 -4.80 -11.51
C ALA A 18 11.21 -3.35 -11.95
N ILE A 19 12.12 -2.81 -12.77
CA ILE A 19 12.05 -1.43 -13.27
C ILE A 19 10.77 -1.15 -14.06
N ASN A 20 10.21 -2.15 -14.74
CA ASN A 20 8.96 -2.00 -15.48
C ASN A 20 7.76 -1.87 -14.52
N GLY A 21 7.79 -2.60 -13.40
CA GLY A 21 6.79 -2.46 -12.34
C GLY A 21 6.86 -1.11 -11.64
N VAL A 22 8.06 -0.57 -11.42
CA VAL A 22 8.25 0.79 -10.89
C VAL A 22 7.69 1.83 -11.86
N LYS A 23 8.00 1.72 -13.16
CA LYS A 23 7.46 2.61 -14.19
C LYS A 23 5.93 2.54 -14.24
N PHE A 24 5.37 1.33 -14.25
CA PHE A 24 3.92 1.15 -14.21
C PHE A 24 3.29 1.83 -12.99
N TYR A 25 3.90 1.67 -11.82
CA TYR A 25 3.39 2.25 -10.58
C TYR A 25 3.47 3.79 -10.54
N LEU A 26 4.53 4.37 -11.08
CA LEU A 26 4.80 5.81 -11.00
C LEU A 26 4.33 6.61 -12.21
N THR A 27 3.86 5.98 -13.30
CA THR A 27 3.40 6.70 -14.49
C THR A 27 1.96 7.14 -14.30
N PRO A 28 1.68 8.44 -14.10
CA PRO A 28 0.31 8.93 -13.98
C PRO A 28 -0.38 8.90 -15.34
N ASP A 29 -1.63 8.43 -15.35
CA ASP A 29 -2.54 8.48 -16.50
C ASP A 29 -3.52 9.64 -16.31
N PHE A 30 -3.17 10.82 -16.83
CA PHE A 30 -3.95 12.05 -16.64
C PHE A 30 -5.33 12.00 -17.28
N ASP A 31 -5.51 11.23 -18.36
CA ASP A 31 -6.81 11.07 -19.01
C ASP A 31 -7.81 10.35 -18.11
N LYS A 32 -7.34 9.41 -17.29
CA LYS A 32 -8.19 8.69 -16.32
C LYS A 32 -8.46 9.49 -15.04
N ILE A 33 -7.53 10.37 -14.64
CA ILE A 33 -7.64 11.17 -13.41
C ILE A 33 -8.86 12.10 -13.42
N LEU A 34 -9.27 12.60 -14.59
CA LEU A 34 -10.44 13.49 -14.71
C LEU A 34 -11.79 12.76 -14.67
N SER A 35 -11.81 11.42 -14.62
CA SER A 35 -13.07 10.69 -14.61
C SER A 35 -13.81 10.84 -13.26
N PRO A 36 -15.08 11.27 -13.24
CA PRO A 36 -15.85 11.41 -11.99
C PRO A 36 -15.98 10.10 -11.22
N LYS A 37 -16.00 8.96 -11.94
CA LYS A 37 -16.05 7.63 -11.35
C LYS A 37 -14.80 7.34 -10.51
N LEU A 38 -13.61 7.64 -11.04
CA LEU A 38 -12.36 7.43 -10.32
C LEU A 38 -12.29 8.28 -9.04
N LEU A 39 -12.79 9.51 -9.06
CA LEU A 39 -12.84 10.36 -7.87
C LEU A 39 -13.69 9.74 -6.76
N ILE A 40 -14.85 9.17 -7.10
CA ILE A 40 -15.72 8.49 -6.13
C ILE A 40 -15.03 7.23 -5.59
N ASP A 41 -14.40 6.44 -6.46
CA ASP A 41 -13.71 5.20 -6.07
C ASP A 41 -12.51 5.50 -5.13
N VAL A 42 -11.72 6.53 -5.45
CA VAL A 42 -10.58 6.98 -4.61
C VAL A 42 -11.07 7.53 -3.27
N LEU A 43 -12.16 8.30 -3.25
CA LEU A 43 -12.75 8.80 -2.01
C LEU A 43 -13.22 7.65 -1.12
N GLY A 44 -13.90 6.66 -1.70
CA GLY A 44 -14.29 5.44 -0.98
C GLY A 44 -13.09 4.71 -0.39
N GLN A 45 -12.01 4.58 -1.17
CA GLN A 45 -10.77 3.95 -0.71
C GLN A 45 -10.11 4.72 0.44
N VAL A 46 -10.11 6.07 0.41
CA VAL A 46 -9.56 6.88 1.49
C VAL A 46 -10.37 6.70 2.79
N PHE A 47 -11.70 6.69 2.70
CA PHE A 47 -12.57 6.46 3.85
C PHE A 47 -12.37 5.06 4.44
N PHE A 48 -12.26 4.05 3.59
CA PHE A 48 -11.98 2.67 4.01
C PHE A 48 -10.60 2.55 4.67
N ALA A 49 -9.55 3.08 4.03
CA ALA A 49 -8.18 3.00 4.54
C ALA A 49 -8.00 3.69 5.90
N LEU A 50 -8.68 4.82 6.12
CA LEU A 50 -8.64 5.55 7.39
C LEU A 50 -9.73 5.13 8.38
N SER A 51 -10.55 4.12 8.04
CA SER A 51 -11.69 3.67 8.86
C SER A 51 -12.65 4.81 9.26
N LEU A 52 -12.79 5.81 8.38
CA LEU A 52 -13.67 6.96 8.59
C LEU A 52 -15.13 6.56 8.35
N GLY A 53 -16.02 6.97 9.26
CA GLY A 53 -17.46 6.67 9.18
C GLY A 53 -17.91 5.38 9.88
N PHE A 54 -16.97 4.54 10.35
CA PHE A 54 -17.28 3.28 11.06
C PHE A 54 -17.29 3.40 12.59
N GLY A 55 -17.18 4.60 13.14
CA GLY A 55 -17.11 4.83 14.60
C GLY A 55 -15.81 4.38 15.27
N VAL A 56 -14.96 3.60 14.60
CA VAL A 56 -13.67 3.10 15.12
C VAL A 56 -12.77 4.22 15.62
N MET A 57 -12.62 5.29 14.85
CA MET A 57 -11.83 6.47 15.24
C MET A 57 -12.44 7.21 16.45
N ILE A 58 -13.77 7.20 16.59
CA ILE A 58 -14.47 7.80 17.74
C ILE A 58 -14.19 6.99 19.00
N THR A 59 -14.23 5.66 18.91
CA THR A 59 -13.87 4.78 20.03
C THR A 59 -12.39 4.91 20.38
N LEU A 60 -11.48 4.91 19.41
CA LEU A 60 -10.04 5.04 19.69
C LEU A 60 -9.70 6.39 20.33
N SER A 61 -10.39 7.46 19.91
CA SER A 61 -10.19 8.79 20.47
C SER A 61 -10.78 8.98 21.86
N SER A 62 -11.77 8.19 22.27
CA SER A 62 -12.32 8.24 23.64
C SER A 62 -11.34 7.68 24.69
N HIS A 63 -10.35 6.90 24.27
CA HIS A 63 -9.26 6.40 25.10
C HIS A 63 -8.03 7.34 25.16
N LEU A 64 -8.02 8.44 24.41
CA LEU A 64 -6.95 9.43 24.47
C LEU A 64 -7.09 10.32 25.72
N SER A 65 -5.98 10.61 26.36
CA SER A 65 -5.91 11.57 27.47
C SER A 65 -6.25 12.98 26.97
N LYS A 66 -6.95 13.78 27.80
CA LYS A 66 -7.42 15.14 27.44
C LYS A 66 -6.29 16.13 27.06
N ASN A 67 -5.04 15.80 27.38
CA ASN A 67 -3.86 16.61 27.07
C ASN A 67 -3.19 16.23 25.75
N GLU A 68 -3.64 15.19 25.06
CA GLU A 68 -3.08 14.79 23.77
C GLU A 68 -3.59 15.68 22.63
N ASN A 69 -2.68 16.08 21.75
CA ASN A 69 -3.04 16.89 20.59
C ASN A 69 -3.65 16.01 19.49
N MET A 70 -4.98 15.92 19.49
CA MET A 70 -5.74 15.09 18.56
C MET A 70 -5.51 15.46 17.09
N ALA A 71 -5.34 16.75 16.78
CA ALA A 71 -5.08 17.20 15.42
C ALA A 71 -3.71 16.70 14.93
N LYS A 72 -2.69 16.79 15.79
CA LYS A 72 -1.34 16.29 15.50
C LYS A 72 -1.36 14.78 15.28
N THR A 73 -2.04 14.02 16.13
CA THR A 73 -2.19 12.56 15.98
C THR A 73 -2.93 12.20 14.69
N ALA A 74 -4.02 12.89 14.35
CA ALA A 74 -4.77 12.65 13.12
C ALA A 74 -3.90 12.88 11.86
N ILE A 75 -3.10 13.94 11.84
CA ILE A 75 -2.18 14.23 10.73
C ILE A 75 -1.13 13.12 10.60
N TYR A 76 -0.49 12.71 11.71
CA TYR A 76 0.50 11.63 11.65
C TYR A 76 -0.10 10.30 11.19
N THR A 77 -1.29 9.94 11.69
CA THR A 77 -1.98 8.72 11.27
C THR A 77 -2.27 8.75 9.77
N GLY A 78 -2.78 9.88 9.25
CA GLY A 78 -3.02 10.04 7.82
C GLY A 78 -1.75 9.90 6.98
N VAL A 79 -0.69 10.63 7.35
CA VAL A 79 0.60 10.60 6.64
C VAL A 79 1.22 9.20 6.67
N LEU A 80 1.25 8.54 7.83
CA LEU A 80 1.80 7.20 7.98
C LEU A 80 1.00 6.16 7.18
N ASN A 81 -0.35 6.25 7.20
CA ASN A 81 -1.21 5.38 6.39
C ASN A 81 -0.90 5.52 4.90
N THR A 82 -0.82 6.75 4.39
CA THR A 82 -0.48 7.00 2.98
C THR A 82 0.94 6.51 2.65
N LEU A 83 1.91 6.75 3.53
CA LEU A 83 3.29 6.31 3.33
C LEU A 83 3.40 4.78 3.26
N ILE A 84 2.71 4.06 4.15
CA ILE A 84 2.67 2.60 4.14
C ILE A 84 2.01 2.09 2.85
N ALA A 85 0.89 2.71 2.43
CA ALA A 85 0.20 2.35 1.19
C ALA A 85 1.10 2.54 -0.05
N VAL A 86 1.87 3.63 -0.09
CA VAL A 86 2.83 3.88 -1.18
C VAL A 86 3.94 2.84 -1.19
N LEU A 87 4.54 2.55 -0.03
CA LEU A 87 5.59 1.53 0.07
C LEU A 87 5.07 0.13 -0.26
N ALA A 88 3.81 -0.18 0.05
CA ALA A 88 3.17 -1.44 -0.36
C ALA A 88 3.05 -1.53 -1.89
N GLY A 89 2.78 -0.43 -2.59
CA GLY A 89 2.84 -0.38 -4.05
C GLY A 89 4.22 -0.76 -4.59
N PHE A 90 5.28 -0.18 -4.03
CA PHE A 90 6.67 -0.53 -4.36
C PHE A 90 7.07 -1.96 -3.97
N MET A 91 6.36 -2.59 -3.05
CA MET A 91 6.55 -4.00 -2.73
C MET A 91 5.94 -4.91 -3.79
N ILE A 92 4.72 -4.59 -4.24
CA ILE A 92 3.88 -5.46 -5.07
C ILE A 92 4.24 -5.36 -6.56
N PHE A 93 4.27 -4.16 -7.14
CA PHE A 93 4.40 -3.99 -8.59
C PHE A 93 5.76 -4.46 -9.15
N PRO A 94 6.91 -4.16 -8.52
CA PRO A 94 8.20 -4.67 -9.01
C PRO A 94 8.28 -6.20 -8.98
N ALA A 95 7.77 -6.84 -7.93
CA ALA A 95 7.74 -8.31 -7.81
C ALA A 95 6.79 -8.95 -8.85
N LEU A 96 5.64 -8.34 -9.07
CA LEU A 96 4.65 -8.77 -10.08
C LEU A 96 5.28 -8.79 -11.48
N PHE A 97 5.93 -7.69 -11.88
CA PHE A 97 6.55 -7.57 -13.20
C PHE A 97 7.78 -8.46 -13.35
N ALA A 98 8.57 -8.64 -12.30
CA ALA A 98 9.68 -9.60 -12.29
C ALA A 98 9.20 -11.05 -12.48
N ALA A 99 8.00 -11.37 -12.01
CA ALA A 99 7.35 -12.67 -12.22
C ALA A 99 6.56 -12.77 -13.55
N GLY A 100 6.56 -11.72 -14.38
CA GLY A 100 5.86 -11.71 -15.67
C GLY A 100 4.33 -11.73 -15.57
N LEU A 101 3.76 -11.29 -14.45
CA LEU A 101 2.32 -11.26 -14.23
C LEU A 101 1.71 -9.90 -14.59
N GLU A 102 0.46 -9.93 -15.07
CA GLU A 102 -0.28 -8.71 -15.43
C GLU A 102 -0.92 -8.03 -14.22
N PRO A 103 -0.90 -6.70 -14.13
CA PRO A 103 -1.39 -5.94 -12.96
C PRO A 103 -2.92 -5.83 -12.86
N ASP A 104 -3.68 -6.29 -13.85
CA ASP A 104 -5.13 -6.03 -13.94
C ASP A 104 -6.02 -7.23 -13.55
N LYS A 105 -5.61 -8.01 -12.53
CA LYS A 105 -6.37 -9.20 -12.07
C LYS A 105 -7.27 -8.96 -10.83
N GLY A 106 -7.54 -7.69 -10.50
CA GLY A 106 -8.39 -7.33 -9.37
C GLY A 106 -7.89 -7.90 -8.02
N PRO A 107 -8.79 -8.18 -7.06
CA PRO A 107 -8.41 -8.62 -5.70
C PRO A 107 -7.58 -9.92 -5.65
N SER A 108 -7.70 -10.78 -6.67
CA SER A 108 -6.93 -12.02 -6.78
C SER A 108 -5.42 -11.79 -6.94
N LEU A 109 -5.03 -10.59 -7.39
CA LEU A 109 -3.65 -10.19 -7.58
C LEU A 109 -2.86 -10.22 -6.27
N VAL A 110 -3.48 -9.83 -5.14
CA VAL A 110 -2.81 -9.84 -3.83
C VAL A 110 -2.42 -11.25 -3.44
N PHE A 111 -3.28 -12.23 -3.68
CA PHE A 111 -3.00 -13.63 -3.34
C PHE A 111 -1.94 -14.30 -4.23
N GLN A 112 -1.76 -13.79 -5.45
CA GLN A 112 -0.70 -14.26 -6.36
C GLN A 112 0.63 -13.54 -6.10
N THR A 113 0.58 -12.23 -5.87
CA THR A 113 1.77 -11.39 -5.68
C THR A 113 2.41 -11.57 -4.32
N LEU A 114 1.63 -11.84 -3.28
CA LEU A 114 2.15 -11.92 -1.91
C LEU A 114 3.14 -13.10 -1.73
N PRO A 115 2.84 -14.34 -2.18
CA PRO A 115 3.83 -15.42 -2.18
C PRO A 115 5.08 -15.11 -2.99
N ILE A 116 4.93 -14.43 -4.14
CA ILE A 116 6.03 -14.08 -5.05
C ILE A 116 6.92 -12.99 -4.44
N ALA A 117 6.32 -11.97 -3.82
CA ALA A 117 7.04 -10.89 -3.16
C ALA A 117 7.88 -11.40 -1.98
N PHE A 118 7.52 -12.54 -1.38
CA PHE A 118 8.25 -13.15 -0.26
C PHE A 118 9.14 -14.32 -0.65
N SER A 119 8.89 -15.02 -1.77
CA SER A 119 9.67 -16.20 -2.18
C SER A 119 11.14 -15.89 -2.50
N HIS A 120 11.44 -14.64 -2.88
CA HIS A 120 12.79 -14.19 -3.20
C HIS A 120 13.59 -13.69 -2.00
N ILE A 121 13.03 -13.79 -0.79
CA ILE A 121 13.71 -13.52 0.48
C ILE A 121 14.27 -14.85 0.99
N HIS A 122 15.58 -14.89 1.27
CA HIS A 122 16.29 -16.11 1.71
C HIS A 122 15.71 -16.77 2.98
N PHE A 123 14.87 -16.04 3.74
CA PHE A 123 14.13 -16.49 4.93
C PHE A 123 12.59 -16.43 4.78
N GLY A 124 12.07 -16.18 3.57
CA GLY A 124 10.62 -15.99 3.32
C GLY A 124 9.78 -17.22 3.68
N THR A 125 10.34 -18.42 3.54
CA THR A 125 9.68 -19.70 3.88
C THR A 125 9.47 -19.92 5.38
N ILE A 126 10.14 -19.16 6.26
CA ILE A 126 9.99 -19.25 7.72
C ILE A 126 8.99 -18.21 8.27
N ILE A 127 8.73 -17.14 7.51
CA ILE A 127 7.89 -16.01 7.92
C ILE A 127 6.46 -16.09 7.32
N CYS A 128 6.28 -16.81 6.21
CA CYS A 128 4.99 -17.05 5.56
C CYS A 128 4.21 -18.24 6.14
#